data_AF-A0A3D2CLP8-F1
#
_entry.id   AF-A0A3D2CLP8-F1
#
_cell.length_a   1.000
_cell.length_b   1.000
_cell.length_c   1.000
_cell.angle_alpha   90.00
_cell.angle_beta   90.00
_cell.angle_gamma   90.00
#
_symmetry.space_group_name_H-M   'P 1'
#
loop_
_entity.id
_entity.type
_entity.pdbx_description
1 polymer ?
#
loop_
_entity_poly.entity_id
_entity_poly.type
_entity_poly.pdbx_seq_one_letter_code
_entity_poly.pdbx_strand_id
1 'polypeptide(L)'
;MKSKKATGYMVMFLEADLKYAKKFDETTLSPIQKAIYQKISESEKEKVRQGYGVSVVDLETGDTICEFNRDTYRPPKRAIEELARALLPEIVEFYKDENNRKEFEEWKKDQEKI
;
A
#
# COMPACT_ATOMS: atom_id res chain seq x y z
N MET A 1 -31.09 3.09 13.70
CA MET A 1 -29.96 2.64 14.54
C MET A 1 -28.75 3.50 14.20
N LYS A 2 -28.18 4.26 15.15
CA LYS A 2 -26.85 4.86 14.94
C LYS A 2 -25.84 3.71 14.96
N SER A 3 -25.07 3.52 13.89
CA SER A 3 -24.00 2.53 13.91
C SER A 3 -23.01 2.93 15.01
N LYS A 4 -22.64 1.99 15.88
CA LYS A 4 -21.51 2.21 16.78
C LYS A 4 -20.27 2.36 15.90
N LYS A 5 -19.46 3.40 16.13
CA LYS A 5 -18.13 3.46 15.51
C LYS A 5 -17.34 2.23 15.94
N ALA A 6 -16.71 1.56 14.98
CA ALA A 6 -15.78 0.49 15.28
C ALA A 6 -14.60 1.07 16.06
N THR A 7 -14.17 0.42 17.13
CA THR A 7 -13.08 0.87 18.00
C THR A 7 -11.92 -0.12 17.92
N GLY A 8 -10.69 0.36 18.09
CA GLY A 8 -9.47 -0.46 18.04
C GLY A 8 -8.70 -0.31 16.72
N TYR A 9 -7.95 -1.33 16.33
CA TYR A 9 -7.17 -1.31 15.09
C TYR A 9 -7.44 -2.54 14.22
N MET A 10 -7.19 -2.39 12.93
CA MET A 10 -7.19 -3.45 11.94
C MET A 10 -5.78 -3.65 11.40
N VAL A 11 -5.36 -4.91 11.26
CA VAL A 11 -4.08 -5.28 10.63
C VAL A 11 -4.39 -5.75 9.21
N MET A 12 -4.05 -4.92 8.23
CA MET A 12 -4.26 -5.22 6.82
C MET A 12 -2.98 -5.78 6.21
N PHE A 13 -3.08 -6.96 5.59
CA PHE A 13 -1.99 -7.60 4.85
C PHE A 13 -2.16 -7.35 3.36
N LEU A 14 -1.13 -6.83 2.71
CA LEU A 14 -1.09 -6.68 1.27
C LEU A 14 -0.65 -8.00 0.63
N GLU A 15 -1.39 -8.48 -0.36
CA GLU A 15 -0.92 -9.60 -1.20
C GLU A 15 0.44 -9.22 -1.79
N ALA A 16 1.44 -10.10 -1.68
CA ALA A 16 2.82 -9.77 -2.01
C ALA A 16 3.51 -10.92 -2.76
N ASP A 17 4.44 -10.57 -3.65
CA ASP A 17 5.38 -11.52 -4.23
C ASP A 17 6.54 -11.76 -3.25
N LEU A 18 6.39 -12.79 -2.41
CA LEU A 18 7.36 -13.13 -1.37
C LEU A 18 8.72 -13.59 -1.90
N LYS A 19 8.85 -13.88 -3.20
CA LYS A 19 10.15 -14.21 -3.80
C LYS A 19 11.17 -13.07 -3.63
N TYR A 20 10.68 -11.84 -3.55
CA TYR A 20 11.50 -10.63 -3.41
C TYR A 20 11.48 -10.04 -2.01
N ALA A 21 10.86 -10.72 -1.04
CA ALA A 21 10.80 -10.29 0.33
C ALA A 21 12.23 -10.17 0.91
N LYS A 22 12.51 -9.05 1.59
CA LYS A 22 13.72 -8.93 2.39
C LYS A 22 13.50 -9.58 3.75
N LYS A 23 14.59 -10.04 4.35
CA LYS A 23 14.57 -10.55 5.74
C LYS A 23 14.12 -9.42 6.67
N PHE A 24 13.12 -9.71 7.49
CA PHE A 24 12.64 -8.78 8.50
C PHE A 24 13.69 -8.56 9.59
N ASP A 25 13.91 -7.30 9.97
CA ASP A 25 14.85 -6.90 11.02
C ASP A 25 14.15 -6.04 12.07
N GLU A 26 13.85 -6.66 13.20
CA GLU A 26 13.18 -6.02 14.34
C GLU A 26 13.97 -4.85 14.95
N THR A 27 15.29 -4.80 14.73
CA THR A 27 16.13 -3.73 15.29
C THR A 27 15.87 -2.39 14.60
N THR A 28 15.46 -2.43 13.32
CA THR A 28 15.15 -1.27 12.48
C THR A 28 13.79 -0.64 12.77
N LEU A 29 12.94 -1.30 13.56
CA LEU A 29 11.61 -0.79 13.87
C LEU A 29 11.67 0.51 14.69
N SER A 30 10.87 1.47 14.27
CA SER A 30 10.58 2.69 15.02
C SER A 30 9.87 2.37 16.35
N PRO A 31 9.84 3.31 17.32
CA PRO A 31 9.16 3.10 18.60
C PRO A 31 7.70 2.70 18.46
N ILE A 32 6.95 3.32 17.54
CA ILE A 32 5.54 3.01 17.31
C ILE A 32 5.35 1.62 16.69
N GLN A 33 6.21 1.25 15.72
CA GLN A 33 6.19 -0.09 15.14
C GLN A 33 6.52 -1.15 16.17
N LYS A 34 7.49 -0.94 17.06
CA LYS A 34 7.82 -1.87 18.16
C LYS A 34 6.63 -2.08 19.09
N ALA A 35 5.98 -0.98 19.49
CA ALA A 35 4.81 -1.04 20.38
C ALA A 35 3.63 -1.79 19.73
N ILE A 36 3.37 -1.57 18.44
CA ILE A 36 2.32 -2.28 17.70
C ILE A 36 2.70 -3.73 17.45
N TYR A 37 3.94 -4.00 17.04
CA TYR A 37 4.44 -5.35 16.80
C TYR A 37 4.29 -6.22 18.04
N GLN A 38 4.53 -5.70 19.25
CA GLN A 38 4.31 -6.43 20.50
C GLN A 38 2.83 -6.76 20.79
N LYS A 39 1.89 -5.95 20.28
CA LYS A 39 0.45 -6.07 20.53
C LYS A 39 -0.28 -6.98 19.54
N ILE A 40 0.20 -7.07 18.30
CA ILE A 40 -0.39 -7.96 17.28
C ILE A 40 -0.10 -9.42 17.62
N SER A 41 -0.96 -10.32 17.14
CA SER A 41 -0.85 -11.76 17.36
C SER A 41 0.40 -12.37 16.71
N GLU A 42 0.85 -13.53 17.21
CA GLU A 42 2.01 -14.22 16.62
C GLU A 42 1.80 -14.59 15.14
N SER A 43 0.57 -14.91 14.71
CA SER A 43 0.26 -15.15 13.30
C SER A 43 0.44 -13.90 12.43
N GLU A 44 0.16 -12.73 12.98
CA GLU A 44 0.34 -11.46 12.27
C GLU A 44 1.83 -11.08 12.24
N LYS A 45 2.56 -11.28 13.35
CA LYS A 45 4.03 -11.14 13.39
C LYS A 45 4.70 -12.06 12.37
N GLU A 46 4.24 -13.29 12.25
CA GLU A 46 4.80 -14.25 11.29
C GLU A 46 4.64 -13.77 9.85
N LYS A 47 3.50 -13.19 9.48
CA LYS A 47 3.35 -12.55 8.17
C LYS A 47 4.30 -11.37 7.98
N VAL A 48 4.51 -10.55 9.01
CA VAL A 48 5.52 -9.49 8.97
C VAL A 48 6.92 -10.07 8.75
N ARG A 49 7.29 -11.15 9.45
CA ARG A 49 8.60 -11.84 9.29
C ARG A 49 8.78 -12.45 7.90
N GLN A 50 7.70 -12.94 7.30
CA GLN A 50 7.68 -13.47 5.92
C GLN A 50 7.82 -12.36 4.86
N GLY A 51 7.73 -11.08 5.25
CA GLY A 51 7.94 -9.94 4.36
C GLY A 51 6.67 -9.43 3.70
N TYR A 52 5.49 -9.80 4.19
CA TYR A 52 4.25 -9.16 3.73
C TYR A 52 4.27 -7.67 4.06
N GLY A 53 3.79 -6.84 3.12
CA GLY A 53 3.46 -5.45 3.41
C GLY A 53 2.26 -5.41 4.35
N VAL A 54 2.36 -4.68 5.45
CA VAL A 54 1.30 -4.60 6.46
C VAL A 54 1.02 -3.14 6.80
N SER A 55 -0.26 -2.77 6.85
CA SER A 55 -0.70 -1.47 7.36
C SER A 55 -1.61 -1.70 8.56
N VAL A 56 -1.31 -1.03 9.67
CA VAL A 56 -2.14 -1.07 10.88
C VAL A 56 -2.95 0.21 10.94
N VAL A 57 -4.27 0.08 10.89
CA VAL A 57 -5.21 1.19 10.69
C VAL A 57 -6.07 1.35 11.94
N ASP A 58 -6.20 2.58 12.43
CA ASP A 58 -7.13 2.93 13.48
C ASP A 58 -8.58 2.87 12.95
N LEU A 59 -9.45 2.12 13.61
CA LEU A 59 -10.82 1.92 13.13
C LEU A 59 -11.76 3.10 13.45
N GLU A 60 -11.36 3.99 14.37
CA GLU A 60 -12.16 5.15 14.75
C GLU A 60 -11.93 6.34 13.82
N THR A 61 -10.67 6.56 13.42
CA THR A 61 -10.27 7.66 12.52
C THR A 61 -10.08 7.22 11.07
N GLY A 62 -9.72 5.96 10.84
CA GLY A 62 -9.33 5.45 9.53
C GLY A 62 -7.86 5.72 9.17
N ASP A 63 -7.09 6.32 10.09
CA ASP A 63 -5.70 6.68 9.84
C ASP A 63 -4.76 5.46 9.98
N THR A 64 -3.69 5.45 9.20
CA THR A 64 -2.62 4.47 9.36
C THR A 64 -1.78 4.82 10.59
N ILE A 65 -1.78 3.94 11.59
CA ILE A 65 -0.96 4.04 12.79
C ILE A 65 0.51 3.77 12.46
N CYS A 66 0.77 2.66 11.75
CA CYS A 66 2.10 2.32 11.26
C CYS A 66 2.03 1.29 10.13
N GLU A 67 3.15 1.14 9.42
CA GLU A 67 3.30 0.13 8.36
C GLU A 67 4.55 -0.73 8.59
N PHE A 68 4.55 -1.96 8.06
CA PHE A 68 5.69 -2.86 8.04
C PHE A 68 6.02 -3.26 6.60
N ASN A 69 7.31 -3.42 6.30
CA ASN A 69 7.84 -3.88 5.00
C ASN A 69 7.38 -3.07 3.77
N ARG A 70 6.89 -1.84 3.95
CA ARG A 70 6.33 -1.03 2.86
C ARG A 70 7.37 -0.66 1.80
N ASP A 71 8.59 -0.37 2.25
CA ASP A 71 9.75 -0.02 1.44
C ASP A 71 10.26 -1.17 0.56
N THR A 72 10.02 -2.41 1.00
CA THR A 72 10.44 -3.63 0.32
C THR A 72 9.29 -4.38 -0.36
N TYR A 73 8.07 -3.89 -0.19
CA TYR A 73 6.87 -4.48 -0.75
C TYR A 73 6.93 -4.56 -2.28
N ARG A 74 6.49 -5.72 -2.78
CA ARG A 74 6.27 -5.98 -4.21
C ARG A 74 4.90 -6.65 -4.39
N PRO A 75 3.97 -6.04 -5.16
CA PRO A 75 2.72 -6.70 -5.47
C PRO A 75 2.95 -7.94 -6.35
N PRO A 76 2.08 -8.96 -6.28
CA PRO A 76 2.10 -10.08 -7.21
C PRO A 76 1.91 -9.61 -8.64
N LYS A 77 2.55 -10.32 -9.58
CA LYS A 77 2.41 -10.03 -11.02
C LYS A 77 0.94 -9.97 -11.47
N ARG A 78 0.09 -10.87 -10.96
CA ARG A 78 -1.35 -10.90 -11.24
C ARG A 78 -2.04 -9.57 -10.89
N ALA A 79 -1.75 -9.01 -9.72
CA ALA A 79 -2.34 -7.73 -9.29
C ALA A 79 -1.93 -6.57 -10.22
N ILE A 80 -0.68 -6.56 -10.70
CA ILE A 80 -0.21 -5.58 -11.68
C ILE A 80 -0.94 -5.76 -13.01
N GLU A 81 -1.08 -7.00 -13.49
CA GLU A 81 -1.77 -7.31 -14.75
C GLU A 81 -3.26 -6.97 -14.69
N GLU A 82 -3.94 -7.23 -13.58
CA GLU A 82 -5.35 -6.88 -13.35
C GLU A 82 -5.55 -5.36 -13.33
N LEU A 83 -4.69 -4.63 -12.61
CA LEU A 83 -4.72 -3.16 -12.61
C LEU A 83 -4.49 -2.59 -14.01
N ALA A 84 -3.51 -3.11 -14.75
CA ALA A 84 -3.24 -2.68 -16.12
C ALA A 84 -4.43 -2.94 -17.04
N ARG A 85 -5.08 -4.10 -16.94
CA ARG A 85 -6.28 -4.42 -17.73
C ARG A 85 -7.45 -3.50 -17.42
N ALA A 86 -7.59 -3.08 -16.17
CA ALA A 86 -8.66 -2.16 -15.76
C ALA A 86 -8.42 -0.73 -16.28
N LEU A 87 -7.17 -0.24 -16.24
CA LEU A 87 -6.84 1.15 -16.59
C LEU A 87 -6.54 1.37 -18.07
N LEU A 88 -5.97 0.38 -18.77
CA LEU A 88 -5.51 0.54 -20.14
C LEU A 88 -6.62 1.03 -21.11
N PRO A 89 -7.87 0.55 -21.04
CA PRO A 89 -8.94 1.05 -21.92
C PRO A 89 -9.19 2.54 -21.74
N GLU A 90 -9.27 3.01 -20.49
CA GLU A 90 -9.50 4.43 -20.16
C GLU A 90 -8.33 5.30 -20.61
N ILE A 91 -7.09 4.82 -20.41
CA ILE A 91 -5.88 5.50 -20.90
C ILE A 91 -5.93 5.62 -22.42
N VAL A 92 -6.24 4.53 -23.13
CA VAL A 92 -6.35 4.54 -24.60
C VAL A 92 -7.43 5.52 -25.05
N GLU A 93 -8.59 5.54 -24.39
CA GLU A 93 -9.67 6.48 -24.72
C GLU A 93 -9.25 7.93 -24.49
N PHE A 94 -8.61 8.23 -23.36
CA PHE A 94 -8.10 9.56 -23.04
C PHE A 94 -7.18 10.11 -24.15
N TYR A 95 -6.27 9.29 -24.67
CA TYR A 95 -5.31 9.70 -25.70
C TYR A 95 -5.88 9.75 -27.13
N LYS A 96 -7.14 9.35 -27.36
CA LYS A 96 -7.78 9.53 -28.69
C LYS A 96 -8.03 11.01 -29.01
N ASP A 97 -8.18 11.85 -27.99
CA ASP A 97 -8.28 13.30 -28.16
C ASP A 97 -6.88 13.93 -28.15
N GLU A 98 -6.52 14.64 -29.21
CA GLU A 98 -5.24 15.34 -29.30
C GLU A 98 -5.11 16.45 -28.25
N ASN A 99 -6.19 17.06 -27.79
CA ASN A 99 -6.16 18.09 -26.75
C ASN A 99 -5.76 17.48 -25.40
N ASN A 100 -6.35 16.35 -25.02
CA ASN A 100 -5.96 15.60 -23.82
C ASN A 100 -4.49 15.23 -23.82
N ARG A 101 -3.96 14.81 -24.99
CA ARG A 101 -2.54 14.52 -25.14
C ARG A 101 -1.67 15.77 -24.93
N LYS A 102 -2.05 16.92 -25.50
CA LYS A 102 -1.32 18.18 -25.33
C LYS A 102 -1.31 18.63 -23.88
N GLU A 103 -2.47 18.64 -23.21
CA GLU A 103 -2.61 19.03 -21.81
C GLU A 103 -1.76 18.15 -20.89
N PHE A 104 -1.73 16.83 -21.14
CA PHE A 104 -0.90 15.92 -20.37
C PHE A 104 0.61 16.18 -20.56
N GLU A 105 1.07 16.42 -21.79
CA GLU A 105 2.47 16.74 -22.06
C GLU A 105 2.89 18.09 -21.47
N GLU A 106 1.99 19.08 -21.42
CA GLU A 106 2.22 20.35 -20.74
C GLU A 106 2.31 20.17 -19.22
N TRP A 107 1.35 19.47 -18.63
CA TRP A 107 1.38 19.11 -17.20
C TRP A 107 2.67 18.39 -16.82
N LYS A 108 3.13 17.44 -17.64
CA LYS A 108 4.37 16.69 -17.41
C LYS A 108 5.60 17.60 -17.36
N LYS A 109 5.70 18.56 -18.29
CA LYS A 109 6.81 19.55 -18.29
C LYS A 109 6.80 20.40 -17.03
N ASP A 110 5.65 20.67 -16.44
CA ASP A 110 5.55 21.47 -15.22
C ASP A 110 5.95 20.67 -13.98
N GLN A 111 5.75 19.35 -13.96
CA GLN A 111 6.24 18.48 -12.89
C GLN A 111 7.77 18.34 -12.90
N GLU A 112 8.41 18.34 -14.08
CA GLU A 112 9.87 18.20 -14.23
C GLU A 112 10.66 19.48 -13.87
N LYS A 113 9.98 20.61 -13.68
CA LYS A 113 10.59 21.89 -13.26
C LYS A 113 10.71 22.05 -11.73
N ILE A 114 10.23 21.07 -10.96
CA ILE A 114 10.28 21.03 -9.49
C ILE A 114 11.41 20.10 -9.06
#